data_AF-A0A9E4Z5Q3-F1
#
_entry.id   AF-A0A9E4Z5Q3-F1
#
_cell.length_a   1.000
_cell.length_b   1.000
_cell.length_c   1.000
_cell.angle_alpha   90.00
_cell.angle_beta   90.00
_cell.angle_gamma   90.00
#
_symmetry.space_group_name_H-M   'P 1'
#
loop_
_entity.id
_entity.type
_entity.pdbx_description
1 polymer ?
#
loop_
_entity_poly.entity_id
_entity_poly.type
_entity_poly.pdbx_seq_one_letter_code
_entity_poly.pdbx_strand_id
1 'polypeptide(L)'
;WLIYVAYLMVRSYAPSQSKGAIYAAVVGIVGFVDVPIVYYSVVWWRSIHPSPVVGPFAQSDALDSTMAWILLYSFITFLFFFAYMVMERMELRRTEEALAHVRFTLRRRER
;
A
#
# COMPACT_ATOMS: atom_id res chain seq x y z
N TRP A 1 -8.05 -7.21 3.38
CA TRP A 1 -7.43 -8.52 3.06
C TRP A 1 -7.66 -8.94 1.60
N LEU A 2 -8.91 -9.04 1.11
CA LEU A 2 -9.21 -9.44 -0.28
C LEU A 2 -8.47 -8.60 -1.33
N ILE A 3 -8.38 -7.29 -1.14
CA ILE A 3 -7.65 -6.38 -2.04
C ILE A 3 -6.17 -6.79 -2.18
N TYR A 4 -5.52 -7.21 -1.10
CA TYR A 4 -4.12 -7.66 -1.15
C TYR A 4 -3.98 -8.99 -1.89
N VAL A 5 -4.90 -9.93 -1.66
CA VAL A 5 -4.93 -11.20 -2.39
C VAL A 5 -5.12 -10.95 -3.89
N ALA A 6 -6.08 -10.10 -4.25
CA ALA A 6 -6.32 -9.71 -5.64
C ALA A 6 -5.09 -9.05 -6.27
N TYR A 7 -4.44 -8.12 -5.55
CA TYR A 7 -3.20 -7.48 -6.00
C TYR A 7 -2.11 -8.51 -6.31
N LEU A 8 -1.84 -9.44 -5.38
CA LEU A 8 -0.82 -10.47 -5.54
C LEU A 8 -1.16 -11.44 -6.67
N MET A 9 -2.42 -11.87 -6.79
CA MET A 9 -2.89 -12.71 -7.88
C MET A 9 -2.66 -12.05 -9.25
N VAL A 10 -3.02 -10.77 -9.38
CA VAL A 10 -2.79 -10.01 -10.62
C VAL A 10 -1.29 -9.91 -10.94
N ARG A 11 -0.44 -9.70 -9.93
CA ARG A 11 1.02 -9.68 -10.13
C ARG A 11 1.59 -11.02 -10.58
N SER A 12 1.02 -12.14 -10.12
CA SER A 12 1.51 -13.50 -10.44
C SER A 12 0.97 -14.08 -11.73
N TYR A 13 -0.28 -13.77 -12.10
CA TYR A 13 -0.96 -14.40 -13.25
C TYR A 13 -1.08 -13.52 -14.49
N ALA A 14 -0.53 -12.31 -14.48
CA ALA A 14 -0.61 -11.42 -15.64
C ALA A 14 0.18 -11.95 -16.86
N PRO A 15 -0.31 -11.74 -18.10
CA PRO A 15 0.34 -12.26 -19.32
C PRO A 15 1.75 -11.72 -19.58
N SER A 16 2.07 -10.55 -19.04
CA SER A 16 3.42 -9.98 -19.08
C SER A 16 3.68 -9.20 -17.80
N GLN A 17 4.96 -9.05 -17.45
CA GLN A 17 5.38 -8.28 -16.27
C GLN A 17 4.93 -6.80 -16.34
N SER A 18 4.95 -6.21 -17.54
CA SER A 18 4.51 -4.83 -17.78
C SER A 18 3.00 -4.67 -17.57
N LYS A 19 2.18 -5.55 -18.16
CA LYS A 19 0.72 -5.56 -17.97
C LYS A 19 0.36 -5.82 -16.51
N GLY A 20 1.03 -6.78 -15.87
CA GLY A 20 0.84 -7.07 -14.45
C GLY A 20 1.19 -5.91 -13.53
N ALA A 21 2.14 -5.03 -13.91
CA ALA A 21 2.41 -3.79 -13.18
C ALA A 21 1.26 -2.80 -13.26
N ILE A 22 0.75 -2.57 -14.46
CA ILE A 22 -0.36 -1.64 -14.70
C ILE A 22 -1.63 -2.15 -14.00
N TYR A 23 -1.99 -3.41 -14.19
CA TYR A 23 -3.21 -3.97 -13.60
C TYR A 23 -3.16 -3.97 -12.06
N ALA A 24 -2.02 -4.34 -11.48
CA ALA A 24 -1.86 -4.29 -10.02
C ALA A 24 -1.89 -2.86 -9.48
N ALA A 25 -1.36 -1.87 -10.22
CA ALA A 25 -1.47 -0.47 -9.85
C ALA A 25 -2.94 0.00 -9.84
N VAL A 26 -3.74 -0.39 -10.85
CA VAL A 26 -5.18 -0.10 -10.87
C VAL A 26 -5.88 -0.72 -9.67
N VAL A 27 -5.64 -2.00 -9.38
CA VAL A 27 -6.21 -2.67 -8.18
C VAL A 27 -5.80 -1.94 -6.90
N GLY A 28 -4.55 -1.51 -6.78
CA GLY A 28 -4.07 -0.77 -5.63
C GLY A 28 -4.75 0.58 -5.46
N ILE A 29 -4.92 1.35 -6.54
CA ILE A 29 -5.58 2.66 -6.53
C ILE A 29 -7.06 2.50 -6.15
N VAL A 30 -7.77 1.60 -6.82
CA VAL A 30 -9.19 1.32 -6.53
C VAL A 30 -9.35 0.82 -5.09
N GLY A 31 -8.46 -0.07 -4.66
CA GLY A 31 -8.44 -0.55 -3.28
C GLY A 31 -8.13 0.52 -2.24
N PHE A 32 -7.37 1.56 -2.57
CA PHE A 32 -7.15 2.69 -1.66
C PHE A 32 -8.40 3.56 -1.51
N VAL A 33 -9.20 3.73 -2.58
CA VAL A 33 -10.49 4.43 -2.53
C VAL A 33 -11.48 3.73 -1.59
N ASP A 34 -11.32 2.44 -1.35
CA ASP A 34 -12.10 1.69 -0.36
C ASP A 34 -11.90 2.22 1.07
N VAL A 35 -10.72 2.76 1.41
CA VAL A 35 -10.41 3.26 2.76
C VAL A 35 -11.40 4.35 3.23
N PRO A 36 -11.59 5.47 2.49
CA PRO A 36 -12.60 6.44 2.87
C PRO A 36 -14.02 5.87 2.79
N ILE A 37 -14.34 5.00 1.83
CA ILE A 37 -15.68 4.38 1.75
C ILE A 37 -15.99 3.61 3.03
N VAL A 38 -15.07 2.79 3.51
CA VAL A 38 -15.22 2.03 4.75
C VAL A 38 -15.30 2.95 5.96
N TYR A 39 -14.51 4.02 6.05
CA TYR A 39 -14.62 4.99 7.14
C TYR A 39 -16.00 5.67 7.17
N TYR A 40 -16.48 6.15 6.02
CA TYR A 40 -17.78 6.81 5.90
C TYR A 40 -18.95 5.83 6.05
N SER A 41 -18.74 4.52 5.84
CA SER A 41 -19.78 3.51 6.01
C SER A 41 -20.39 3.50 7.40
N VAL A 42 -19.60 3.86 8.43
CA VAL A 42 -20.06 3.98 9.84
C VAL A 42 -21.11 5.09 9.99
N VAL A 43 -21.07 6.11 9.12
CA VAL A 43 -22.02 7.23 9.10
C VAL A 43 -23.17 6.95 8.15
N TRP A 44 -22.90 6.48 6.93
CA TRP A 44 -23.92 6.24 5.90
C TRP A 44 -24.85 5.06 6.24
N TRP A 45 -24.29 3.97 6.76
CA TRP A 45 -25.02 2.74 7.10
C TRP A 45 -24.90 2.44 8.59
N ARG A 46 -25.14 3.46 9.42
CA ARG A 46 -24.99 3.38 10.87
C ARG A 46 -25.75 2.18 11.46
N SER A 47 -25.04 1.37 12.24
CA SER A 47 -25.58 0.19 12.91
C SER A 47 -25.01 0.09 14.33
N ILE A 48 -24.60 -1.09 14.79
CA ILE A 48 -24.01 -1.33 16.13
C ILE A 48 -22.53 -0.91 16.22
N HIS A 49 -21.91 -0.52 15.11
CA HIS A 49 -20.50 -0.14 15.09
C HIS A 49 -20.26 1.13 15.95
N PRO A 50 -19.22 1.17 16.79
CA PRO A 50 -18.88 2.36 17.57
C PRO A 50 -18.70 3.61 16.71
N SER A 51 -19.05 4.76 17.29
CA SER A 51 -18.83 6.06 16.66
C SER A 51 -17.33 6.29 16.39
N PRO A 52 -16.97 7.01 15.30
CA PRO A 52 -15.59 7.34 15.03
C PRO A 52 -14.94 8.13 16.17
N VAL A 53 -13.68 7.81 16.47
CA VAL A 53 -12.85 8.51 17.48
C VAL A 53 -11.79 9.41 16.86
N VAL A 54 -11.62 9.34 15.54
CA VAL A 54 -10.72 10.19 14.74
C VAL A 54 -11.43 10.71 13.50
N GLY A 55 -10.96 11.83 12.96
CA GLY A 55 -11.48 12.44 11.73
C GLY A 55 -12.69 13.37 11.95
N PRO A 56 -13.33 13.84 10.87
CA PRO A 56 -14.31 14.92 10.92
C PRO A 56 -15.63 14.56 11.63
N PHE A 57 -15.90 13.26 11.82
CA PHE A 57 -17.10 12.77 12.52
C PHE A 57 -16.83 12.35 13.96
N ALA A 58 -15.61 12.54 14.47
CA ALA A 58 -15.29 12.29 15.86
C ALA A 58 -15.92 13.34 16.77
N GLN A 59 -16.47 12.91 17.90
CA GLN A 59 -16.95 13.83 18.92
C GLN A 59 -15.79 14.50 19.65
N SER A 60 -16.06 15.63 20.30
CA SER A 60 -15.12 16.25 21.24
C SER A 60 -14.72 15.24 22.31
N ASP A 61 -13.42 15.16 22.61
CA ASP A 61 -12.84 14.21 23.57
C ASP A 61 -13.13 12.72 23.30
N ALA A 62 -13.46 12.35 22.04
CA ALA A 62 -13.71 10.96 21.66
C ALA A 62 -12.45 10.07 21.70
N LEU A 63 -11.25 10.67 21.71
CA LEU A 63 -9.97 9.97 21.81
C LEU A 63 -9.19 10.54 23.00
N ASP A 64 -8.88 9.68 23.96
CA ASP A 64 -8.04 10.05 25.11
C ASP A 64 -6.68 10.57 24.65
N SER A 65 -6.16 11.57 25.36
CA SER A 65 -4.88 12.23 25.02
C SER A 65 -3.70 11.26 24.97
N THR A 66 -3.67 10.25 25.85
CA THR A 66 -2.63 9.22 25.87
C THR A 66 -2.75 8.33 24.63
N MET A 67 -3.98 7.95 24.26
CA MET A 67 -4.23 7.17 23.05
C MET A 67 -3.84 7.95 21.79
N ALA A 68 -4.09 9.26 21.76
CA ALA A 68 -3.70 10.13 20.64
C ALA A 68 -2.18 10.17 20.48
N TRP A 69 -1.41 10.29 21.56
CA TRP A 69 0.05 10.24 21.52
C TRP A 69 0.58 8.88 21.07
N ILE A 70 0.00 7.78 21.56
CA ILE A 70 0.36 6.42 21.12
C ILE A 70 0.08 6.24 19.63
N LEU A 71 -1.08 6.71 19.15
CA LEU A 71 -1.46 6.66 17.74
C LEU A 71 -0.47 7.44 16.88
N LEU A 72 -0.13 8.68 17.27
CA LEU A 72 0.82 9.52 16.55
C LEU A 72 2.21 8.88 16.49
N TYR A 73 2.72 8.40 17.63
CA TYR A 73 4.02 7.72 17.69
C TYR A 73 4.05 6.47 16.80
N SER A 74 2.99 5.67 16.86
CA SER A 74 2.87 4.45 16.05
C SER A 74 2.79 4.79 14.55
N PHE A 75 2.02 5.83 14.19
CA PHE A 75 1.89 6.30 12.81
C PHE A 75 3.22 6.80 12.25
N ILE A 76 3.95 7.62 13.00
CA ILE A 76 5.26 8.14 12.60
C ILE A 76 6.26 6.97 12.44
N THR A 77 6.32 6.06 13.41
CA THR A 77 7.19 4.88 13.35
C THR A 77 6.89 4.03 12.11
N PHE A 78 5.61 3.76 11.86
CA PHE A 78 5.18 3.01 10.69
C PHE A 78 5.51 3.75 9.38
N LEU A 79 5.38 5.08 9.34
CA LEU A 79 5.70 5.88 8.16
C LEU A 79 7.19 5.78 7.80
N PHE A 80 8.07 5.89 8.79
CA PHE A 80 9.51 5.71 8.58
C PHE A 80 9.85 4.29 8.13
N PHE A 81 9.26 3.28 8.77
CA PHE A 81 9.43 1.89 8.38
C PHE A 81 8.94 1.64 6.94
N PHE A 82 7.77 2.16 6.58
CA PHE A 82 7.21 2.07 5.23
C PHE A 82 8.12 2.75 4.20
N ALA A 83 8.58 3.97 4.47
CA ALA A 83 9.50 4.69 3.59
C ALA A 83 10.81 3.91 3.38
N TYR A 84 11.38 3.35 4.46
CA TYR A 84 12.56 2.49 4.39
C TYR A 84 12.32 1.26 3.50
N MET A 85 11.22 0.54 3.71
CA MET A 85 10.86 -0.63 2.90
C MET A 85 10.68 -0.29 1.42
N VAL A 86 10.11 0.88 1.11
CA VAL A 86 9.97 1.36 -0.29
C VAL A 86 11.33 1.67 -0.90
N MET A 87 12.23 2.32 -0.17
CA MET A 87 13.58 2.61 -0.65
C MET A 87 14.34 1.31 -0.97
N GLU A 88 14.36 0.36 -0.05
CA GLU A 88 14.99 -0.96 -0.24
C GLU A 88 14.40 -1.68 -1.47
N ARG A 89 13.08 -1.65 -1.61
CA ARG A 89 12.38 -2.28 -2.73
C ARG A 89 12.67 -1.61 -4.08
N MET A 90 13.01 -0.33 -4.09
CA MET A 90 13.44 0.40 -5.30
C MET A 90 14.90 0.11 -5.62
N GLU A 91 15.76 0.02 -4.60
CA GLU A 91 17.17 -0.34 -4.76
C GLU A 91 17.33 -1.76 -5.33
N LEU A 92 16.58 -2.72 -4.79
CA LEU A 92 16.53 -4.09 -5.34
C LEU A 92 16.19 -4.11 -6.84
N ARG A 93 15.23 -3.29 -7.28
CA ARG A 93 14.87 -3.22 -8.71
C ARG A 93 15.96 -2.63 -9.57
N ARG A 94 16.62 -1.56 -9.11
CA ARG A 94 17.75 -0.97 -9.83
C ARG A 94 18.88 -1.97 -10.01
N THR A 95 19.17 -2.76 -8.97
CA THR A 95 20.19 -3.81 -9.02
C THR A 95 19.81 -4.93 -9.98
N GLU A 96 18.55 -5.39 -9.97
CA GLU A 96 18.03 -6.38 -10.93
C GLU A 96 18.15 -5.89 -12.39
N GLU A 97 17.78 -4.63 -12.65
CA GLU A 97 17.84 -4.01 -13.98
C GLU A 97 19.29 -3.87 -14.48
N ALA A 98 20.21 -3.42 -13.62
CA ALA A 98 21.63 -3.32 -13.94
C ALA A 98 22.22 -4.70 -14.30
N LEU A 99 21.86 -5.74 -13.53
CA LEU A 99 22.30 -7.11 -13.81
C LEU A 99 21.74 -7.64 -15.13
N ALA A 100 20.46 -7.37 -15.42
CA ALA A 100 19.85 -7.76 -16.69
C ALA A 100 20.54 -7.08 -17.88
N HIS A 101 20.92 -5.81 -17.76
CA HIS A 101 21.63 -5.08 -18.79
C HIS A 101 23.03 -5.67 -19.07
N VAL A 102 23.81 -5.95 -18.02
CA VAL A 102 25.15 -6.57 -18.16
C VAL A 102 25.05 -7.97 -18.80
N ARG A 103 24.06 -8.78 -18.41
CA ARG A 103 23.84 -10.11 -19.03
C ARG A 103 23.48 -9.99 -20.52
N PHE A 104 22.71 -8.97 -20.89
CA PHE A 104 22.35 -8.72 -22.28
C PHE A 104 23.56 -8.33 -23.13
N THR A 105 24.44 -7.46 -22.63
CA THR A 105 25.64 -7.02 -23.38
C THR A 105 26.64 -8.15 -23.57
N LEU A 106 26.85 -9.01 -22.58
CA LEU A 106 27.73 -10.19 -22.68
C LEU A 106 27.24 -11.18 -23.73
N ARG A 107 25.94 -11.54 -23.72
CA ARG A 107 25.35 -12.45 -24.72
C ARG A 107 25.44 -11.93 -26.16
N ARG A 108 25.46 -10.61 -26.33
CA ARG A 108 25.62 -9.98 -27.64
C ARG A 108 27.07 -9.99 -28.13
N ARG A 109 28.05 -10.07 -27.22
CA ARG A 109 29.48 -10.12 -27.53
C ARG A 109 29.96 -11.54 -27.88
N GLU A 110 29.25 -12.57 -27.39
CA GLU A 110 29.53 -13.99 -27.68
C GLU A 110 28.92 -14.49 -29.00
N ARG A 111 28.11 -13.67 -29.68
CA ARG A 111 27.60 -13.92 -31.04
C ARG A 111 28.37 -13.08 -32.05
#